data_AF-A0AAU9K600-F1
#
_entry.id   AF-A0AAU9K600-F1
#
_cell.length_a   1.000
_cell.length_b   1.000
_cell.length_c   1.000
_cell.angle_alpha   90.00
_cell.angle_beta   90.00
_cell.angle_gamma   90.00
#
_symmetry.space_group_name_H-M   'P 1'
#
loop_
_entity.id
_entity.type
_entity.pdbx_description
1 polymer ?
#
loop_
_entity_poly.entity_id
_entity_poly.type
_entity_poly.pdbx_seq_one_letter_code
_entity_poly.pdbx_strand_id
1 'polypeptide(L)'
;MEGSSSDRAFIAFLVNCFCNHCQYRMQLSISEVSKILRELPPIDPVNLYRKQYGNLEGCLKNPGVSRVFWLDSMMIKIRDINDLNDAARAGIISNADASRLIEKNAEIDLLQAEARLRAGIH
;
A
#
# COMPACT_ATOMS: atom_id res chain seq x y z
N MET A 1 -8.09 -16.41 -12.26
CA MET A 1 -7.09 -15.56 -12.92
C MET A 1 -6.10 -15.15 -11.84
N GLU A 2 -4.93 -15.77 -11.85
CA GLU A 2 -3.82 -15.38 -10.98
C GLU A 2 -3.38 -13.95 -11.35
N GLY A 3 -3.04 -13.13 -10.35
CA GLY A 3 -2.55 -11.77 -10.58
C GLY A 3 -1.35 -11.80 -11.51
N SER A 4 -1.40 -11.00 -12.57
CA SER A 4 -0.32 -10.89 -13.54
C SER A 4 0.98 -10.44 -12.85
N SER A 5 2.14 -10.76 -13.42
CA SER A 5 3.45 -10.31 -12.90
C SER A 5 3.49 -8.79 -12.64
N SER A 6 2.76 -8.01 -13.44
CA SER A 6 2.62 -6.57 -13.29
C SER A 6 1.78 -6.14 -12.08
N ASP A 7 0.70 -6.88 -11.74
CA ASP A 7 -0.09 -6.63 -10.52
C ASP A 7 0.78 -6.78 -9.28
N ARG A 8 1.57 -7.86 -9.21
CA ARG A 8 2.49 -8.12 -8.09
C ARG A 8 3.59 -7.06 -7.97
N ALA A 9 4.16 -6.63 -9.11
CA ALA A 9 5.14 -5.55 -9.12
C ALA A 9 4.54 -4.23 -8.61
N PHE A 10 3.29 -3.93 -9.00
CA PHE A 10 2.57 -2.74 -8.52
C PHE A 10 2.25 -2.82 -7.02
N ILE A 11 1.82 -3.99 -6.52
CA ILE A 11 1.60 -4.21 -5.08
C ILE A 11 2.90 -4.02 -4.30
N ALA A 12 4.00 -4.62 -4.74
CA ALA A 12 5.31 -4.48 -4.10
C ALA A 12 5.80 -3.02 -4.10
N PHE A 13 5.55 -2.28 -5.18
CA PHE A 13 5.80 -0.84 -5.23
C PHE A 13 5.01 -0.08 -4.17
N LEU A 14 3.71 -0.34 -4.02
CA LEU A 14 2.90 0.29 -2.99
C LEU A 14 3.38 -0.09 -1.57
N VAL A 15 3.72 -1.36 -1.33
CA VAL A 15 4.29 -1.80 -0.04
C VAL A 15 5.53 -0.97 0.30
N ASN A 16 6.45 -0.83 -0.64
CA ASN A 16 7.65 0.00 -0.45
C ASN A 16 7.30 1.46 -0.17
N CYS A 17 6.29 2.02 -0.84
CA CYS A 17 5.84 3.38 -0.57
C CYS A 17 5.37 3.52 0.89
N PHE A 18 4.53 2.59 1.37
CA PHE A 18 4.03 2.62 2.74
C PHE A 18 5.16 2.48 3.77
N CYS A 19 6.03 1.49 3.61
CA CYS A 19 7.14 1.26 4.53
C CYS A 19 8.12 2.45 4.61
N ASN A 20 8.36 3.14 3.49
CA ASN A 20 9.36 4.20 3.42
C ASN A 20 8.82 5.59 3.76
N HIS A 21 7.54 5.86 3.50
CA HIS A 21 6.99 7.22 3.59
C HIS A 21 5.95 7.42 4.69
N CYS A 22 5.35 6.34 5.24
CA CYS A 22 4.43 6.50 6.37
C CYS A 22 5.22 6.70 7.67
N GLN A 23 5.05 7.86 8.30
CA GLN A 23 5.69 8.19 9.59
C GLN A 23 4.70 8.18 10.76
N TYR A 24 3.48 8.68 10.54
CA TYR A 24 2.51 8.88 11.62
C TYR A 24 1.20 8.16 11.43
N ARG A 25 0.85 7.78 10.19
CA ARG A 25 -0.40 7.08 9.86
C ARG A 25 -0.12 6.12 8.71
N MET A 26 -0.74 4.93 8.73
CA MET A 26 -0.70 3.98 7.62
C MET A 26 -1.66 4.39 6.49
N GLN A 27 -1.39 5.54 5.90
CA GLN A 27 -2.11 6.05 4.75
C GLN A 27 -1.21 6.94 3.89
N LEU A 28 -1.36 6.85 2.58
CA LEU A 28 -0.72 7.74 1.60
C LEU A 28 -1.79 8.33 0.69
N SER A 29 -1.69 9.60 0.33
CA SER A 29 -2.58 10.18 -0.65
C SER A 29 -2.25 9.68 -2.07
N ILE A 30 -3.25 9.68 -2.95
CA ILE A 30 -3.04 9.49 -4.40
C ILE A 30 -1.98 10.45 -4.92
N SER A 31 -1.93 11.68 -4.39
CA SER A 31 -0.98 12.70 -4.83
C SER A 31 0.47 12.34 -4.48
N GLU A 32 0.72 11.78 -3.29
CA GLU A 32 2.05 11.35 -2.85
C GLU A 32 2.55 10.18 -3.68
N VAL A 33 1.74 9.14 -3.83
CA VAL A 33 2.10 7.97 -4.66
C VAL A 33 2.28 8.38 -6.13
N SER A 34 1.47 9.32 -6.63
CA SER A 34 1.62 9.85 -7.99
C SER A 34 2.90 10.68 -8.20
N LYS A 35 3.49 11.24 -7.14
CA LYS A 35 4.82 11.89 -7.22
C LYS A 35 5.90 10.83 -7.31
N ILE A 36 5.86 9.83 -6.43
CA ILE A 36 6.82 8.71 -6.42
C ILE A 36 6.80 7.96 -7.76
N LEU A 37 5.61 7.69 -8.33
CA LEU A 37 5.47 7.05 -9.64
C LEU A 37 6.12 7.84 -10.78
N ARG A 38 6.13 9.18 -10.69
CA ARG A 38 6.75 10.03 -11.72
C ARG A 38 8.27 10.00 -11.69
N GLU A 39 8.86 9.58 -10.57
CA GLU A 39 10.31 9.40 -10.42
C GLU A 39 10.80 8.09 -11.05
N LEU A 40 9.89 7.12 -11.25
CA LEU A 40 10.21 5.87 -11.93
C LEU A 40 10.41 6.08 -13.45
N PRO A 41 11.28 5.27 -14.09
CA PRO A 41 11.44 5.29 -15.54
C PRO A 41 10.11 5.10 -16.29
N PRO A 42 9.89 5.75 -17.44
CA PRO A 42 8.64 5.62 -18.20
C PRO A 42 8.32 4.20 -18.70
N ILE A 43 9.36 3.37 -18.82
CA ILE A 43 9.31 1.95 -19.23
C ILE A 43 9.21 0.99 -18.04
N ASP A 44 9.23 1.52 -16.81
CA ASP A 44 9.12 0.72 -15.60
C ASP A 44 7.80 -0.06 -15.60
N PRO A 45 7.79 -1.35 -15.22
CA PRO A 45 6.58 -2.18 -15.18
C PRO A 45 5.42 -1.55 -14.40
N VAL A 46 5.70 -0.82 -13.33
CA VAL A 46 4.70 -0.12 -12.49
C VAL A 46 4.06 1.04 -13.27
N ASN A 47 4.87 1.78 -14.03
CA ASN A 47 4.37 2.86 -14.88
C ASN A 47 3.56 2.33 -16.07
N LEU A 48 3.99 1.22 -16.66
CA LEU A 48 3.24 0.53 -17.72
C LEU A 48 1.91 0.01 -17.19
N TYR A 49 1.91 -0.62 -16.01
CA TYR A 49 0.71 -1.05 -15.31
C TYR A 49 -0.25 0.12 -15.10
N ARG A 50 0.22 1.23 -14.52
CA ARG A 50 -0.60 2.43 -14.32
C ARG A 50 -1.23 2.95 -15.61
N LYS A 51 -0.50 2.94 -16.72
CA LYS A 51 -1.01 3.37 -18.04
C LYS A 51 -2.16 2.49 -18.53
N GLN A 52 -2.16 1.19 -18.24
CA GLN A 52 -3.24 0.28 -18.64
C GLN A 52 -4.60 0.65 -18.01
N TYR A 53 -4.58 1.17 -16.78
CA TYR A 53 -5.79 1.57 -16.05
C TYR A 53 -6.09 3.07 -16.16
N GLY A 54 -5.31 3.82 -16.94
CA GLY A 54 -5.44 5.27 -17.14
C GLY A 54 -4.95 6.12 -15.96
N ASN A 55 -5.26 5.73 -14.73
CA ASN A 55 -4.84 6.46 -13.52
C ASN A 55 -4.62 5.53 -12.31
N LEU A 56 -4.12 6.11 -11.22
CA LEU A 56 -3.81 5.40 -9.98
C LEU A 56 -5.08 4.85 -9.28
N GLU A 57 -6.19 5.59 -9.34
CA GLU A 57 -7.47 5.13 -8.78
C GLU A 57 -7.97 3.86 -9.46
N GLY A 58 -7.86 3.79 -10.79
CA GLY A 58 -8.20 2.60 -11.58
C GLY A 58 -7.34 1.39 -11.20
N CYS A 59 -6.05 1.62 -10.92
CA CYS A 59 -5.15 0.56 -10.43
C CYS A 59 -5.60 0.00 -9.09
N LEU A 60 -6.03 0.87 -8.17
CA LEU A 60 -6.47 0.48 -6.82
C LEU A 60 -7.79 -0.29 -6.83
N LYS A 61 -8.61 -0.11 -7.87
CA LYS A 61 -9.86 -0.86 -8.08
C LYS A 61 -9.62 -2.25 -8.68
N ASN A 62 -8.39 -2.59 -9.10
CA ASN A 62 -8.07 -3.93 -9.57
C ASN A 62 -8.34 -4.98 -8.47
N PRO A 63 -8.95 -6.14 -8.77
CA PRO A 63 -9.27 -7.16 -7.77
C PRO A 63 -8.07 -7.66 -6.94
N GLY A 64 -6.87 -7.73 -7.52
CA GLY A 64 -5.65 -8.11 -6.80
C GLY A 64 -5.19 -7.01 -5.85
N VAL A 65 -5.13 -5.78 -6.35
CA VAL A 65 -4.66 -4.62 -5.56
C VAL A 65 -5.64 -4.28 -4.42
N SER A 66 -6.94 -4.34 -4.69
CA SER A 66 -8.02 -4.00 -3.73
C SER A 66 -8.16 -4.97 -2.54
N ARG A 67 -7.51 -6.15 -2.63
CA ARG A 67 -7.39 -7.11 -1.53
C ARG A 67 -6.27 -6.79 -0.55
N VAL A 68 -5.35 -5.89 -0.91
CA VAL A 68 -4.24 -5.45 -0.06
C VAL A 68 -4.44 -4.00 0.36
N PHE A 69 -4.96 -3.18 -0.54
CA PHE A 69 -5.18 -1.75 -0.33
C PHE A 69 -6.63 -1.38 -0.58
N TRP A 70 -7.06 -0.27 0.00
CA TRP A 70 -8.36 0.32 -0.33
C TRP A 70 -8.24 1.83 -0.37
N LEU A 71 -9.18 2.45 -1.09
CA LEU A 71 -9.22 3.89 -1.27
C LEU A 71 -10.33 4.48 -0.40
N ASP A 72 -9.97 5.39 0.49
CA ASP A 72 -10.87 6.26 1.24
C ASP A 72 -10.78 7.68 0.67
N SER A 73 -11.71 8.05 -0.20
CA SER A 73 -11.67 9.30 -0.95
C SER A 73 -10.38 9.45 -1.77
N MET A 74 -9.38 10.19 -1.27
CA MET A 74 -8.07 10.38 -1.92
C MET A 74 -6.92 9.73 -1.15
N MET A 75 -7.23 8.98 -0.08
CA MET A 75 -6.26 8.31 0.78
C MET A 75 -6.26 6.82 0.51
N ILE A 76 -5.10 6.30 0.14
CA ILE A 76 -4.80 4.89 0.03
C ILE A 76 -4.48 4.38 1.43
N LYS A 77 -5.12 3.30 1.83
CA LYS A 77 -4.94 2.65 3.13
C LYS A 77 -4.68 1.17 2.93
N ILE A 78 -4.03 0.53 3.90
CA ILE A 78 -3.90 -0.92 3.93
C ILE A 78 -5.18 -1.58 4.43
N ARG A 79 -5.40 -2.84 4.02
CA ARG A 79 -6.38 -3.72 4.64
C ARG A 79 -5.92 -4.16 6.03
N ASP A 80 -6.84 -4.74 6.80
CA ASP A 80 -6.51 -5.24 8.12
C ASP A 80 -5.59 -6.48 8.08
N ILE A 81 -5.08 -6.88 9.24
CA ILE A 81 -4.12 -7.98 9.36
C ILE A 81 -4.70 -9.30 8.82
N ASN A 82 -6.00 -9.55 9.00
CA ASN A 82 -6.62 -10.80 8.55
C ASN A 82 -6.70 -10.82 7.01
N ASP A 83 -7.14 -9.72 6.41
CA ASP A 83 -7.19 -9.54 4.96
C ASP A 83 -5.79 -9.64 4.32
N LEU A 84 -4.77 -9.06 4.95
CA LEU A 84 -3.38 -9.16 4.47
C LEU A 84 -2.87 -10.61 4.51
N ASN A 85 -3.15 -11.34 5.58
CA ASN A 85 -2.80 -12.76 5.69
C ASN A 85 -3.56 -13.62 4.67
N ASP A 86 -4.82 -13.29 4.37
CA ASP A 86 -5.60 -13.96 3.33
C ASP A 86 -5.05 -13.68 1.93
N ALA A 87 -4.68 -12.44 1.65
CA ALA A 87 -4.04 -12.05 0.39
C ALA A 87 -2.70 -12.75 0.20
N ALA A 88 -1.92 -12.94 1.27
CA ALA A 88 -0.65 -13.66 1.25
C ALA A 88 -0.86 -15.16 0.96
N ARG A 89 -1.83 -15.79 1.65
CA ARG A 89 -2.24 -17.18 1.39
C ARG A 89 -2.72 -17.41 -0.04
N ALA A 90 -3.39 -16.41 -0.62
CA ALA A 90 -3.85 -16.43 -2.01
C ALA A 90 -2.74 -16.11 -3.03
N GLY A 91 -1.51 -15.81 -2.61
CA GLY A 91 -0.38 -15.49 -3.48
C GLY A 91 -0.52 -14.14 -4.20
N ILE A 92 -1.31 -13.22 -3.66
CA ILE A 92 -1.54 -11.88 -4.24
C ILE A 92 -0.41 -10.92 -3.80
N ILE A 93 -0.05 -10.98 -2.53
CA ILE A 93 1.10 -10.32 -1.92
C ILE A 93 2.09 -11.39 -1.45
N SER A 94 3.39 -11.08 -1.43
CA SER A 94 4.37 -12.01 -0.84
C SER A 94 4.22 -12.05 0.69
N ASN A 95 4.55 -13.19 1.30
CA ASN A 95 4.55 -13.28 2.77
C ASN A 95 5.47 -12.22 3.40
N ALA A 96 6.63 -11.95 2.78
CA ALA A 96 7.57 -10.95 3.25
C ALA A 96 6.98 -9.53 3.21
N ASP A 97 6.30 -9.18 2.12
CA ASP A 97 5.68 -7.85 1.98
C ASP A 97 4.47 -7.69 2.91
N ALA A 98 3.68 -8.75 3.12
CA ALA A 98 2.59 -8.74 4.10
C ALA A 98 3.13 -8.51 5.51
N SER A 99 4.19 -9.23 5.91
CA SER A 99 4.85 -9.01 7.21
C SER A 99 5.36 -7.58 7.36
N ARG A 100 6.02 -7.02 6.33
CA ARG A 100 6.52 -5.63 6.36
C ARG A 100 5.41 -4.60 6.57
N LEU A 101 4.24 -4.79 5.95
CA LEU A 101 3.09 -3.91 6.17
C LEU A 101 2.54 -4.03 7.61
N ILE A 102 2.44 -5.25 8.12
CA ILE A 102 1.94 -5.52 9.48
C ILE A 102 2.89 -4.92 10.52
N GLU A 103 4.19 -5.14 10.38
CA GLU A 103 5.23 -4.57 11.25
C GLU A 103 5.19 -3.05 11.21
N LYS A 104 5.10 -2.45 10.01
CA LYS A 104 5.02 -0.99 9.89
C LYS A 104 3.76 -0.42 10.51
N ASN A 105 2.63 -1.10 10.40
CA ASN A 105 1.40 -0.68 11.06
C ASN A 105 1.54 -0.71 12.58
N ALA A 106 2.10 -1.79 13.14
CA ALA A 106 2.35 -1.90 14.57
C ALA A 106 3.31 -0.82 15.09
N GLU A 107 4.37 -0.49 14.33
CA GLU A 107 5.29 0.61 14.63
C GLU A 107 4.54 1.96 14.72
N ILE A 108 3.70 2.26 13.73
CA ILE A 108 2.92 3.51 13.69
C ILE A 108 1.89 3.56 14.81
N ASP A 109 1.21 2.46 15.12
CA ASP A 109 0.23 2.39 16.21
C ASP A 109 0.90 2.66 17.57
N LEU A 110 2.12 2.12 17.78
CA LEU A 110 2.92 2.40 18.96
C LEU A 110 3.29 3.89 19.05
N LEU A 111 3.79 4.49 17.96
CA LEU A 111 4.14 5.92 17.92
C LEU A 111 2.94 6.82 18.22
N GLN A 112 1.75 6.47 17.71
CA GLN A 112 0.52 7.19 18.01
C GLN A 112 0.12 7.05 19.48
N ALA A 113 0.21 5.85 20.05
CA ALA A 113 -0.09 5.61 21.46
C ALA A 113 0.83 6.44 22.36
N GLU A 114 2.14 6.44 22.08
CA GLU A 114 3.11 7.27 22.81
C GLU A 114 2.81 8.78 22.67
N ALA A 115 2.46 9.24 21.47
CA ALA A 115 2.11 10.64 21.24
C ALA A 115 0.85 11.06 22.01
N ARG A 116 -0.16 10.18 22.11
CA ARG A 116 -1.38 10.44 22.90
C ARG A 116 -1.09 10.54 24.40
N LEU A 117 -0.26 9.63 24.91
CA LEU A 117 0.20 9.68 26.30
C LEU A 117 0.95 10.99 26.61
N ARG A 118 1.86 11.41 25.72
CA ARG A 118 2.58 12.70 25.86
C ARG A 118 1.66 13.91 25.80
N ALA A 119 0.58 13.83 25.03
CA ALA A 119 -0.41 14.90 24.91
C ALA A 119 -1.43 14.94 26.07
N GLY A 120 -1.39 13.98 27.00
CA GLY A 120 -2.36 13.89 28.09
C GLY A 120 -3.78 13.52 27.64
N ILE A 121 -3.90 12.88 26.47
CA ILE A 121 -5.18 12.42 25.92
C ILE A 121 -5.36 10.94 26.31
N HIS A 122 -6.36 10.68 27.14
CA HIS A 122 -6.75 9.33 27.59
C HIS A 122 -7.87 8.74 26.73
#